data_AF-A0A221KH35-F1
#
_entry.id   AF-A0A221KH35-F1
#
_cell.length_a   1.000
_cell.length_b   1.000
_cell.length_c   1.000
_cell.angle_alpha   90.00
_cell.angle_beta   90.00
_cell.angle_gamma   90.00
#
_symmetry.space_group_name_H-M   'P 1'
#
loop_
_entity.id
_entity.type
_entity.pdbx_description
1 polymer ?
#
loop_
_entity_poly.entity_id
_entity_poly.type
_entity_poly.pdbx_seq_one_letter_code
_entity_poly.pdbx_strand_id
1 'polypeptide(L)'
;MPNWTDNLLVSQFDSSLGTLDSVTITFSGYNTGTLSVENLSAGGGLMELAGSATFSLSSSVWNFTGSAVASHSFNAGAFDGRYDYAGTSGASFTNATGSYANSITLTSPADLSAFIGSGDVSFAVVTTGGSSYSGTGAAVVEFHQVAGANVSIQYNYSQTSVSSVPEPESYALLLAGLAAIGVVKRRRRD
;
A
#
# COMPACT_ATOMS: atom_id res chain seq x y z
N MET A 1 -20.57 8.43 1.65
CA MET A 1 -19.66 7.34 2.06
C MET A 1 -18.80 6.89 0.90
N PRO A 2 -17.52 6.56 1.15
CA PRO A 2 -16.61 6.14 0.08
C PRO A 2 -16.94 4.71 -0.35
N ASN A 3 -17.43 4.54 -1.58
CA ASN A 3 -17.62 3.24 -2.20
C ASN A 3 -16.93 3.26 -3.56
N TRP A 4 -15.91 2.42 -3.74
CA TRP A 4 -15.18 2.34 -5.00
C TRP A 4 -14.49 0.99 -5.15
N THR A 5 -14.12 0.68 -6.38
CA THR A 5 -13.30 -0.47 -6.71
C THR A 5 -12.21 -0.01 -7.66
N ASP A 6 -11.00 -0.50 -7.42
CA ASP A 6 -9.85 -0.24 -8.28
C ASP A 6 -9.04 -1.51 -8.46
N ASN A 7 -8.27 -1.58 -9.54
CA ASN A 7 -7.36 -2.67 -9.82
C ASN A 7 -5.95 -2.13 -10.04
N LEU A 8 -5.08 -2.38 -9.06
CA LEU A 8 -3.70 -1.93 -9.07
C LEU A 8 -2.83 -2.97 -9.76
N LEU A 9 -2.08 -2.53 -10.76
CA LEU A 9 -1.11 -3.35 -11.48
C LEU A 9 0.29 -3.00 -11.00
N VAL A 10 1.07 -4.02 -10.63
CA VAL A 10 2.46 -3.87 -10.22
C VAL A 10 3.34 -4.77 -11.06
N SER A 11 4.36 -4.20 -11.69
CA SER A 11 5.26 -4.97 -12.55
C SER A 11 5.98 -6.07 -11.79
N GLN A 12 6.04 -7.24 -12.40
CA GLN A 12 6.79 -8.39 -11.90
C GLN A 12 8.29 -8.08 -11.82
N PHE A 13 8.98 -8.85 -10.98
CA PHE A 13 10.42 -8.84 -10.84
C PHE A 13 11.10 -9.40 -12.10
N ASP A 14 12.03 -8.62 -12.65
CA ASP A 14 12.90 -9.03 -13.74
C ASP A 14 13.97 -10.00 -13.24
N SER A 15 13.86 -11.26 -13.63
CA SER A 15 14.80 -12.33 -13.26
C SER A 15 16.23 -12.11 -13.75
N SER A 16 16.48 -11.18 -14.69
CA SER A 16 17.84 -10.84 -15.11
C SER A 16 18.63 -10.11 -14.01
N LEU A 17 17.95 -9.54 -13.01
CA LEU A 17 18.57 -8.85 -11.89
C LEU A 17 19.16 -9.78 -10.82
N GLY A 18 18.68 -11.03 -10.76
CA GLY A 18 19.14 -12.02 -9.78
C GLY A 18 18.05 -13.00 -9.34
N THR A 19 18.24 -13.59 -8.17
CA THR A 19 17.28 -14.51 -7.55
C THR A 19 16.41 -13.75 -6.57
N LEU A 20 15.10 -13.79 -6.77
CA LEU A 20 14.13 -13.21 -5.84
C LEU A 20 14.07 -14.03 -4.54
N ASP A 21 14.39 -13.41 -3.42
CA ASP A 21 14.47 -14.07 -2.10
C ASP A 21 13.17 -13.89 -1.31
N SER A 22 12.56 -12.70 -1.37
CA SER A 22 11.27 -12.43 -0.73
C SER A 22 10.52 -11.27 -1.38
N VAL A 23 9.19 -11.26 -1.20
CA VAL A 23 8.32 -10.15 -1.57
C VAL A 23 7.61 -9.64 -0.32
N THR A 24 7.76 -8.36 0.00
CA THR A 24 6.96 -7.72 1.05
C THR A 24 5.88 -6.88 0.41
N ILE A 25 4.62 -7.20 0.73
CA ILE A 25 3.44 -6.45 0.31
C ILE A 25 2.95 -5.66 1.51
N THR A 26 2.82 -4.35 1.36
CA THR A 26 2.26 -3.46 2.36
C THR A 26 1.00 -2.83 1.81
N PHE A 27 -0.10 -2.97 2.54
CA PHE A 27 -1.32 -2.22 2.30
C PHE A 27 -1.47 -1.14 3.37
N SER A 28 -1.89 0.04 2.96
CA SER A 28 -2.39 1.07 3.86
C SER A 28 -3.65 1.71 3.30
N GLY A 29 -4.53 2.16 4.19
CA GLY A 29 -5.74 2.87 3.84
C GLY A 29 -6.07 3.94 4.87
N TYR A 30 -6.76 4.97 4.42
CA TYR A 30 -7.24 6.05 5.28
C TYR A 30 -8.71 6.34 5.00
N ASN A 31 -9.40 6.81 6.03
CA ASN A 31 -10.74 7.37 5.96
C ASN A 31 -10.68 8.77 6.58
N THR A 32 -11.16 9.79 5.88
CA THR A 32 -11.20 11.16 6.43
C THR A 32 -12.45 11.88 5.99
N GLY A 33 -12.90 12.86 6.76
CA GLY A 33 -14.01 13.70 6.37
C GLY A 33 -14.66 14.42 7.53
N THR A 34 -15.98 14.59 7.45
CA THR A 34 -16.79 15.29 8.44
C THR A 34 -17.86 14.37 9.01
N LEU A 35 -17.95 14.33 10.35
CA LEU A 35 -19.04 13.70 11.09
C LEU A 35 -19.83 14.81 11.80
N SER A 36 -21.13 14.91 11.58
CA SER A 36 -21.97 15.93 12.21
C SER A 36 -23.15 15.27 12.93
N VAL A 37 -23.53 15.86 14.06
CA VAL A 37 -24.64 15.39 14.90
C VAL A 37 -25.42 16.57 15.45
N GLU A 38 -26.74 16.44 15.52
CA GLU A 38 -27.66 17.37 16.19
C GLU A 38 -28.61 16.57 17.07
N ASN A 39 -28.65 16.86 18.36
CA ASN A 39 -29.64 16.30 19.28
C ASN A 39 -30.98 16.98 19.08
N LEU A 40 -32.04 16.21 18.83
CA LEU A 40 -33.41 16.73 18.71
C LEU A 40 -34.26 16.51 19.98
N SER A 41 -33.63 15.97 21.03
CA SER A 41 -34.32 15.61 22.27
C SER A 41 -34.32 16.75 23.28
N ALA A 42 -35.36 16.81 24.10
CA ALA A 42 -35.45 17.77 25.21
C ALA A 42 -34.46 17.48 26.36
N GLY A 43 -33.84 16.30 26.37
CA GLY A 43 -32.75 15.93 27.28
C GLY A 43 -31.43 15.82 26.52
N GLY A 44 -30.33 16.10 27.21
CA GLY A 44 -28.97 15.87 26.70
C GLY A 44 -28.47 14.44 26.91
N GLY A 45 -27.31 14.12 26.34
CA GLY A 45 -26.68 12.82 26.50
C GLY A 45 -25.46 12.61 25.60
N LEU A 46 -24.75 11.51 25.85
CA LEU A 46 -23.61 11.08 25.05
C LEU A 46 -24.08 10.58 23.68
N MET A 47 -23.39 11.04 22.65
CA MET A 47 -23.59 10.69 21.26
C MET A 47 -22.26 10.26 20.65
N GLU A 48 -22.23 9.08 20.07
CA GLU A 48 -21.06 8.49 19.43
C GLU A 48 -21.30 8.37 17.93
N LEU A 49 -20.33 8.81 17.14
CA LEU A 49 -20.33 8.73 15.69
C LEU A 49 -19.11 7.94 15.25
N ALA A 50 -19.28 7.07 14.26
CA ALA A 50 -18.15 6.48 13.55
C ALA A 50 -18.41 6.42 12.05
N GLY A 51 -17.49 6.96 11.26
CA GLY A 51 -17.39 6.72 9.82
C GLY A 51 -16.29 5.71 9.55
N SER A 52 -16.57 4.68 8.76
CA SER A 52 -15.61 3.65 8.38
C SER A 52 -15.39 3.55 6.88
N ALA A 53 -14.20 3.12 6.49
CA ALA A 53 -13.91 2.58 5.17
C ALA A 53 -13.33 1.18 5.35
N THR A 54 -14.06 0.17 4.91
CA THR A 54 -13.62 -1.23 4.91
C THR A 54 -13.00 -1.54 3.56
N PHE A 55 -11.75 -1.98 3.59
CA PHE A 55 -10.96 -2.36 2.42
C PHE A 55 -10.89 -3.88 2.34
N SER A 56 -11.20 -4.42 1.16
CA SER A 56 -10.92 -5.80 0.79
C SER A 56 -9.92 -5.80 -0.35
N LEU A 57 -8.71 -6.28 -0.07
CA LEU A 57 -7.69 -6.54 -1.09
C LEU A 57 -7.80 -8.00 -1.51
N SER A 58 -7.83 -8.26 -2.81
CA SER A 58 -7.70 -9.61 -3.35
C SER A 58 -6.64 -9.71 -4.44
N SER A 59 -5.83 -10.75 -4.34
CA SER A 59 -4.86 -11.17 -5.34
C SER A 59 -4.73 -12.70 -5.32
N SER A 60 -3.93 -13.27 -6.22
CA SER A 60 -3.63 -14.71 -6.22
C SER A 60 -2.82 -15.19 -5.02
N VAL A 61 -2.13 -14.28 -4.32
CA VAL A 61 -1.13 -14.59 -3.27
C VAL A 61 -1.49 -14.04 -1.90
N TRP A 62 -2.24 -12.94 -1.84
CA TRP A 62 -2.66 -12.32 -0.59
C TRP A 62 -4.06 -11.74 -0.70
N ASN A 63 -4.90 -12.13 0.25
CA ASN A 63 -6.23 -11.59 0.44
C ASN A 63 -6.33 -11.10 1.88
N PHE A 64 -6.83 -9.89 2.08
CA PHE A 64 -7.10 -9.40 3.43
C PHE A 64 -8.34 -8.50 3.44
N THR A 65 -8.91 -8.32 4.61
CA THR A 65 -9.92 -7.28 4.85
C THR A 65 -9.56 -6.52 6.12
N GLY A 66 -9.62 -5.19 6.05
CA GLY A 66 -9.28 -4.28 7.14
C GLY A 66 -10.13 -3.02 7.08
N SER A 67 -10.18 -2.24 8.15
CA SER A 67 -11.02 -1.04 8.19
C SER A 67 -10.30 0.15 8.83
N ALA A 68 -10.39 1.31 8.19
CA ALA A 68 -10.02 2.59 8.77
C ALA A 68 -11.29 3.25 9.35
N VAL A 69 -11.29 3.53 10.65
CA VAL A 69 -12.45 4.08 11.36
C VAL A 69 -12.10 5.44 11.95
N ALA A 70 -12.88 6.46 11.60
CA ALA A 70 -12.85 7.77 12.23
C ALA A 70 -14.05 7.84 13.19
N SER A 71 -13.80 8.10 14.47
CA SER A 71 -14.85 8.12 15.49
C SER A 71 -14.75 9.34 16.39
N HIS A 72 -15.90 9.87 16.79
CA HIS A 72 -16.00 10.99 17.71
C HIS A 72 -17.15 10.79 18.69
N SER A 73 -16.97 11.32 19.89
CA SER A 73 -18.01 11.43 20.90
C SER A 73 -18.36 12.88 21.17
N PHE A 74 -19.63 13.13 21.47
CA PHE A 74 -20.17 14.43 21.80
C PHE A 74 -21.18 14.29 22.93
N ASN A 75 -21.01 15.07 24.01
CA ASN A 75 -22.01 15.13 25.07
C ASN A 75 -22.94 16.30 24.80
N ALA A 76 -24.07 16.03 24.14
CA ALA A 76 -25.03 17.05 23.73
C ALA A 76 -25.88 17.53 24.91
N GLY A 77 -26.20 18.82 24.92
CA GLY A 77 -27.31 19.40 25.66
C GLY A 77 -28.65 19.15 24.97
N ALA A 78 -29.73 19.67 25.55
CA ALA A 78 -31.07 19.62 24.95
C ALA A 78 -31.12 20.38 23.63
N PHE A 79 -31.99 19.95 22.71
CA PHE A 79 -32.22 20.60 21.43
C PHE A 79 -32.56 22.09 21.61
N ASP A 80 -31.89 22.93 20.84
CA ASP A 80 -32.08 24.39 20.88
C ASP A 80 -33.10 24.90 19.83
N GLY A 81 -33.67 23.98 19.04
CA GLY A 81 -34.66 24.28 18.00
C GLY A 81 -34.07 24.48 16.60
N ARG A 82 -32.76 24.28 16.39
CA ARG A 82 -32.08 24.51 15.11
C ARG A 82 -31.30 23.29 14.64
N TYR A 83 -31.36 23.03 13.34
CA TYR A 83 -30.55 22.00 12.69
C TYR A 83 -29.29 22.65 12.11
N ASP A 84 -28.33 22.98 12.96
CA ASP A 84 -27.11 23.68 12.54
C ASP A 84 -25.81 22.95 12.90
N TYR A 85 -25.89 21.81 13.59
CA TYR A 85 -24.76 20.98 14.02
C TYR A 85 -23.76 21.77 14.88
N ALA A 86 -24.26 22.71 15.69
CA ALA A 86 -23.44 23.60 16.48
C ALA A 86 -24.02 23.83 17.90
N GLY A 87 -23.33 24.67 18.66
CA GLY A 87 -23.76 25.03 20.01
C GLY A 87 -23.64 23.86 20.99
N THR A 88 -24.61 23.77 21.91
CA THR A 88 -24.61 22.70 22.92
C THR A 88 -25.36 21.45 22.46
N SER A 89 -26.30 21.55 21.52
CA SER A 89 -27.10 20.41 21.04
C SER A 89 -26.48 19.71 19.83
N GLY A 90 -25.60 20.38 19.08
CA GLY A 90 -24.95 19.82 17.91
C GLY A 90 -23.43 20.02 17.86
N ALA A 91 -22.79 19.22 17.02
CA ALA A 91 -21.36 19.32 16.73
C ALA A 91 -21.04 18.87 15.31
N SER A 92 -19.99 19.46 14.73
CA SER A 92 -19.41 19.05 13.46
C SER A 92 -17.90 18.81 13.61
N PHE A 93 -17.48 17.56 13.39
CA PHE A 93 -16.10 17.10 13.50
C PHE A 93 -15.46 17.07 12.11
N THR A 94 -14.90 18.20 11.69
CA THR A 94 -14.13 18.28 10.44
C THR A 94 -12.78 17.60 10.60
N ASN A 95 -12.28 16.95 9.54
CA ASN A 95 -11.04 16.18 9.54
C ASN A 95 -11.05 15.00 10.52
N ALA A 96 -12.22 14.37 10.72
CA ALA A 96 -12.31 13.11 11.44
C ALA A 96 -11.55 12.04 10.63
N THR A 97 -10.47 11.50 11.17
CA THR A 97 -9.56 10.58 10.47
C THR A 97 -9.50 9.20 11.11
N GLY A 98 -9.41 8.18 10.28
CA GLY A 98 -9.02 6.82 10.64
C GLY A 98 -7.97 6.30 9.66
N SER A 99 -7.15 5.36 10.10
CA SER A 99 -6.18 4.70 9.22
C SER A 99 -6.07 3.20 9.54
N TYR A 100 -5.60 2.45 8.57
CA TYR A 100 -5.31 1.03 8.70
C TYR A 100 -4.08 0.69 7.87
N ALA A 101 -3.24 -0.21 8.38
CA ALA A 101 -2.13 -0.76 7.62
C ALA A 101 -1.93 -2.23 7.96
N ASN A 102 -1.51 -3.01 6.98
CA ASN A 102 -1.12 -4.40 7.16
C ASN A 102 -0.02 -4.75 6.17
N SER A 103 0.80 -5.74 6.50
CA SER A 103 1.83 -6.23 5.59
C SER A 103 2.00 -7.74 5.69
N ILE A 104 2.49 -8.32 4.61
CA ILE A 104 2.90 -9.73 4.55
C ILE A 104 4.24 -9.82 3.83
N THR A 105 5.08 -10.74 4.28
CA THR A 105 6.31 -11.11 3.58
C THR A 105 6.18 -12.54 3.09
N LEU A 106 6.28 -12.72 1.78
CA LEU A 106 6.22 -14.00 1.08
C LEU A 106 7.65 -14.49 0.84
N THR A 107 7.90 -15.75 1.19
CA THR A 107 9.20 -16.42 1.02
C THR A 107 9.06 -17.81 0.39
N SER A 108 7.84 -18.32 0.22
CA SER A 108 7.62 -19.64 -0.36
C SER A 108 7.85 -19.58 -1.89
N PRO A 109 8.54 -20.57 -2.49
CA PRO A 109 8.75 -20.58 -3.94
C PRO A 109 7.47 -20.53 -4.76
N ALA A 110 6.36 -21.09 -4.24
CA ALA A 110 5.06 -21.06 -4.89
C ALA A 110 4.52 -19.63 -4.99
N ASP A 111 4.58 -18.87 -3.89
CA ASP A 111 4.11 -17.47 -3.86
C ASP A 111 5.02 -16.56 -4.69
N LEU A 112 6.34 -16.75 -4.58
CA LEU A 112 7.32 -15.94 -5.33
C LEU A 112 7.18 -16.12 -6.85
N SER A 113 6.76 -17.30 -7.31
CA SER A 113 6.56 -17.55 -8.75
C SER A 113 5.54 -16.62 -9.41
N ALA A 114 4.55 -16.12 -8.65
CA ALA A 114 3.56 -15.17 -9.16
C ALA A 114 4.15 -13.78 -9.42
N PHE A 115 5.31 -13.47 -8.85
CA PHE A 115 5.97 -12.18 -8.92
C PHE A 115 7.15 -12.13 -9.88
N ILE A 116 7.52 -13.22 -10.54
CA ILE A 116 8.67 -13.25 -11.46
C ILE A 116 8.17 -13.28 -12.91
N GLY A 117 8.67 -12.38 -13.75
CA GLY A 117 8.28 -12.32 -15.16
C GLY A 117 8.41 -10.93 -15.76
N SER A 118 7.71 -10.72 -16.87
CA SER A 118 7.68 -9.43 -17.61
C SER A 118 6.29 -8.79 -17.64
N GLY A 119 5.32 -9.37 -16.93
CA GLY A 119 3.96 -8.85 -16.82
C GLY A 119 3.73 -8.06 -15.54
N ASP A 120 2.46 -7.95 -15.15
CA ASP A 120 2.04 -7.31 -13.91
C ASP A 120 1.30 -8.29 -12.98
N VAL A 121 1.42 -8.05 -11.68
CA VAL A 121 0.59 -8.65 -10.63
C VAL A 121 -0.58 -7.71 -10.35
N SER A 122 -1.79 -8.28 -10.39
CA SER A 122 -3.04 -7.56 -10.21
C SER A 122 -3.52 -7.64 -8.76
N PHE A 123 -3.85 -6.48 -8.19
CA PHE A 123 -4.45 -6.34 -6.87
C PHE A 123 -5.78 -5.62 -6.98
N ALA A 124 -6.88 -6.34 -6.81
CA ALA A 124 -8.19 -5.71 -6.74
C ALA A 124 -8.42 -5.16 -5.33
N VAL A 125 -8.79 -3.89 -5.24
CA VAL A 125 -9.14 -3.22 -3.99
C VAL A 125 -10.61 -2.83 -4.09
N VAL A 126 -11.42 -3.34 -3.17
CA VAL A 126 -12.80 -2.93 -2.99
C VAL A 126 -12.88 -2.15 -1.68
N THR A 127 -13.45 -0.94 -1.74
CA THR A 127 -13.70 -0.11 -0.57
C THR A 127 -15.20 0.04 -0.38
N THR A 128 -15.67 -0.29 0.82
CA THR A 128 -17.07 -0.10 1.24
C THR A 128 -17.10 0.85 2.44
N GLY A 129 -17.85 1.93 2.31
CA GLY A 129 -18.00 2.92 3.37
C GLY A 129 -19.14 2.59 4.32
N GLY A 130 -18.96 2.85 5.60
CA GLY A 130 -19.96 2.65 6.65
C GLY A 130 -20.12 3.86 7.57
N SER A 131 -21.28 3.96 8.20
CA SER A 131 -21.56 4.88 9.30
C SER A 131 -22.22 4.11 10.44
N SER A 132 -21.88 4.49 11.66
CA SER A 132 -22.68 4.19 12.83
C SER A 132 -22.88 5.44 13.67
N TYR A 133 -24.02 5.46 14.33
CA TYR A 133 -24.37 6.43 15.36
C TYR A 133 -24.94 5.65 16.54
N SER A 134 -24.57 6.04 17.76
CA SER A 134 -25.27 5.62 18.97
C SER A 134 -25.46 6.84 19.87
N GLY A 135 -26.60 6.89 20.57
CA GLY A 135 -26.90 8.01 21.46
C GLY A 135 -28.29 7.85 22.06
N THR A 136 -28.64 8.77 22.96
CA THR A 136 -29.94 8.80 23.61
C THR A 136 -30.90 9.75 22.89
N GLY A 137 -32.09 9.25 22.55
CA GLY A 137 -33.16 10.06 21.98
C GLY A 137 -33.07 10.26 20.47
N ALA A 138 -33.83 11.23 19.96
CA ALA A 138 -33.86 11.60 18.55
C ALA A 138 -32.65 12.48 18.20
N ALA A 139 -32.03 12.23 17.04
CA ALA A 139 -30.92 13.01 16.52
C ALA A 139 -30.94 13.06 14.99
N VAL A 140 -30.32 14.09 14.41
CA VAL A 140 -29.90 14.11 13.01
C VAL A 140 -28.40 13.89 12.95
N VAL A 141 -27.96 13.07 12.00
CA VAL A 141 -26.53 12.82 11.78
C VAL A 141 -26.20 12.91 10.30
N GLU A 142 -25.00 13.40 10.02
CA GLU A 142 -24.48 13.57 8.67
C GLU A 142 -23.05 13.06 8.60
N PHE A 143 -22.74 12.32 7.54
CA PHE A 143 -21.45 11.68 7.35
C PHE A 143 -20.93 11.96 5.94
N HIS A 144 -19.89 12.78 5.86
CA HIS A 144 -19.21 13.11 4.62
C HIS A 144 -17.76 12.64 4.67
N GLN A 145 -17.57 11.36 4.31
CA GLN A 145 -16.27 10.69 4.33
C GLN A 145 -15.74 10.42 2.92
N VAL A 146 -14.42 10.52 2.78
CA VAL A 146 -13.61 10.09 1.64
C VAL A 146 -12.54 9.10 2.12
N ALA A 147 -12.19 8.14 1.28
CA ALA A 147 -11.19 7.15 1.61
C ALA A 147 -10.26 6.89 0.44
N GLY A 148 -9.00 6.61 0.75
CA GLY A 148 -7.98 6.19 -0.20
C GLY A 148 -7.19 5.02 0.34
N ALA A 149 -6.57 4.28 -0.58
CA ALA A 149 -5.70 3.16 -0.26
C ALA A 149 -4.40 3.23 -1.05
N ASN A 150 -3.38 2.54 -0.54
CA ASN A 150 -2.09 2.37 -1.17
C ASN A 150 -1.62 0.91 -1.00
N VAL A 151 -1.11 0.34 -2.08
CA VAL A 151 -0.40 -0.94 -2.07
C VAL A 151 1.05 -0.66 -2.48
N SER A 152 1.99 -1.14 -1.69
CA SER A 152 3.43 -1.06 -1.96
C SER A 152 4.01 -2.46 -2.00
N ILE A 153 4.80 -2.75 -3.04
CA ILE A 153 5.51 -4.02 -3.21
C ILE A 153 7.01 -3.76 -3.11
N GLN A 154 7.69 -4.54 -2.28
CA GLN A 154 9.14 -4.53 -2.15
C GLN A 154 9.69 -5.90 -2.56
N TYR A 155 10.56 -5.91 -3.56
CA TYR A 155 11.33 -7.08 -3.99
C TYR A 155 12.68 -7.09 -3.28
N ASN A 156 12.97 -8.17 -2.54
CA ASN A 156 14.29 -8.42 -1.97
C ASN A 156 14.94 -9.56 -2.76
N TYR A 157 16.14 -9.34 -3.30
CA TYR A 157 16.78 -10.27 -4.22
C TYR A 157 18.30 -10.29 -4.07
N SER A 158 18.88 -11.44 -4.35
CA SER A 158 20.32 -11.66 -4.40
C SER A 158 20.82 -11.53 -5.83
N GLN A 159 21.70 -10.56 -6.09
CA GLN A 159 22.27 -10.35 -7.42
C GLN A 159 23.09 -11.54 -7.89
N THR A 160 22.95 -11.89 -9.17
CA THR A 160 23.88 -12.81 -9.81
C THR A 160 25.15 -12.06 -10.16
N SER A 161 26.18 -12.16 -9.32
CA SER A 161 27.51 -11.67 -9.65
C SER A 161 28.00 -12.42 -10.89
N VAL A 162 28.05 -11.75 -12.05
CA VAL A 162 28.87 -12.23 -13.15
C VAL A 162 30.32 -12.13 -12.69
N SER A 163 30.95 -13.27 -12.44
CA SER A 163 32.40 -13.34 -12.25
C SER A 163 33.01 -12.68 -13.49
N SER A 164 33.64 -11.51 -13.33
CA SER A 164 34.42 -10.91 -14.40
C SER A 164 35.37 -11.98 -14.89
N VAL A 165 35.24 -12.37 -16.15
CA VAL A 165 36.11 -13.35 -16.79
C VAL A 165 37.55 -12.95 -16.45
N PRO A 166 38.31 -13.79 -15.73
CA PRO A 166 39.71 -13.53 -15.57
C PRO A 166 40.31 -13.49 -16.98
N GLU A 167 40.90 -12.37 -17.38
CA GLU A 167 41.77 -12.32 -18.56
C GLU A 167 43.27 -12.49 -18.19
N PRO A 168 43.75 -13.58 -17.55
CA PRO A 168 45.19 -13.88 -17.54
C PRO A 168 45.70 -14.27 -18.94
N GLU A 169 44.84 -14.88 -19.76
CA GLU A 169 45.25 -15.62 -20.95
C GLU A 169 45.30 -14.76 -22.22
N SER A 170 44.43 -13.75 -22.36
CA SER A 170 44.44 -12.81 -23.49
C SER A 170 45.76 -12.05 -23.57
N TYR A 171 46.26 -11.56 -22.44
CA TYR A 171 47.55 -10.87 -22.38
C TYR A 171 48.72 -11.83 -22.58
N ALA A 172 48.64 -13.05 -22.04
CA ALA A 172 49.68 -14.05 -22.24
C ALA A 172 49.83 -14.43 -23.72
N LEU A 173 48.72 -14.64 -24.44
CA LEU A 173 48.72 -14.95 -25.87
C LEU A 173 49.12 -13.74 -26.73
N LEU A 174 48.71 -12.53 -26.36
CA LEU A 174 49.16 -11.30 -27.02
C LEU A 174 50.69 -11.13 -26.87
N LEU A 175 51.22 -11.28 -25.66
CA LEU A 175 52.66 -11.19 -25.40
C LEU A 175 53.44 -12.31 -26.09
N ALA A 176 52.93 -13.54 -26.07
CA ALA A 176 53.53 -14.67 -26.79
C ALA A 176 53.54 -14.43 -28.31
N GLY A 177 52.45 -13.91 -28.88
CA GLY A 177 52.35 -13.54 -30.29
C GLY A 177 53.34 -12.44 -30.68
N LEU A 178 53.45 -11.39 -29.87
CA LEU A 178 54.42 -10.31 -30.09
C LEU A 178 55.87 -10.79 -29.96
N ALA A 179 56.16 -11.66 -28.98
CA ALA A 179 57.48 -12.27 -28.82
C ALA A 179 57.85 -13.15 -30.02
N ALA A 180 56.92 -13.96 -30.53
CA ALA A 180 57.12 -14.79 -31.72
C ALA A 180 57.44 -13.94 -32.96
N ILE A 181 56.71 -12.83 -33.18
CA ILE A 181 56.96 -11.89 -34.28
C ILE A 181 58.36 -11.26 -34.15
N GLY A 182 58.76 -10.88 -32.93
CA GLY A 182 60.09 -10.34 -32.64
C GLY A 182 61.23 -11.30 -33.00
N VAL A 183 61.09 -12.59 -32.63
CA VAL A 183 62.08 -13.64 -32.96
C VAL A 183 62.17 -13.87 -34.46
N VAL A 184 61.04 -13.91 -35.18
CA VAL A 184 61.01 -14.09 -36.64
C VAL A 184 61.67 -12.90 -37.34
N LYS A 185 61.43 -11.66 -36.89
CA LYS A 185 62.05 -10.46 -37.48
C LYS A 185 63.57 -10.42 -37.28
N ARG A 186 64.08 -10.90 -36.14
CA ARG A 186 65.53 -10.98 -35.86
C ARG A 186 66.23 -11.95 -36.81
N ARG A 187 65.64 -13.12 -37.07
CA ARG A 187 66.22 -14.15 -37.95
C ARG A 187 66.26 -13.78 -39.44
N ARG A 188 65.56 -12.72 -39.86
CA ARG A 188 65.57 -12.23 -41.25
C ARG A 188 66.60 -11.10 -41.48
N ARG A 189 67.33 -10.70 -40.43
CA ARG A 189 68.36 -9.65 -40.48
C ARG A 189 69.79 -10.18 -40.41
N ASP A 190 69.94 -11.49 -40.29
CA ASP A 190 71.19 -12.25 -40.44
C ASP A 190 71.13 -13.00 -41.79
#